data_AF-A0A4C2E8Q0-F1
#
_entry.id   AF-A0A4C2E8Q0-F1
#
_cell.length_a   1.000
_cell.length_b   1.000
_cell.length_c   1.000
_cell.angle_alpha   90.00
_cell.angle_beta   90.00
_cell.angle_gamma   90.00
#
_symmetry.space_group_name_H-M   'P 1'
#
loop_
_entity.id
_entity.type
_entity.pdbx_description
1 polymer ?
#
loop_
_entity_poly.entity_id
_entity_poly.type
_entity_poly.pdbx_seq_one_letter_code
_entity_poly.pdbx_strand_id
1 'polypeptide(L)'
;MKLSVLATTLAACSAVIANPVNPVQELLYRRADSASVIATPAAATDFDAPSGSAAAFSTGSASSTDTTAPSVTAGAGSNTTAPAVGGSNTTAPAAGGSNTTAPAAGGSNTTTPVAGGSNSTTPAAGGSNTTTPAAGGSNTTAAAGGYSNTTAAAGASNVTSGKIWVFVTGGTVGLTNSSDVSVVTLYNSSQALNISQLYSLAGRVNDTLGQGSTQSVVIVSNQESLEPLGIFTSLVFNTDKPIVITQNGARGAAIAKQTSASARGPLVVGDNKLIYPGVFAPTGDESSSCAAVGVASDSSNVTWFFENSVPALVSPSSALKQNYTNFTNYDVTTAPVVPIIYDGAYSSQLISSLPSASGFVVVSSGSNSTLSSVRNSSSPIVFAEAGANLHYVGKEDVPSNTIPAGYLSPVKAQILLSVAAANGVTDQKALRSLFP
;
A
#
# COMPACT_ATOMS: atom_id res chain seq x y z
N MET A 1 18.33 10.44 25.44
CA MET A 1 17.16 9.55 25.57
C MET A 1 16.51 9.14 24.23
N LYS A 2 16.54 9.95 23.16
CA LYS A 2 15.91 9.62 21.86
C LYS A 2 16.60 8.52 21.02
N LEU A 3 17.87 8.20 21.27
CA LEU A 3 18.60 7.13 20.56
C LEU A 3 18.46 5.75 21.22
N SER A 4 18.10 5.71 22.51
CA SER A 4 18.12 4.48 23.31
C SER A 4 16.99 3.52 22.96
N VAL A 5 15.80 4.05 22.65
CA VAL A 5 14.59 3.27 22.34
C VAL A 5 14.69 2.62 20.94
N LEU A 6 15.32 3.31 19.98
CA LEU A 6 15.54 2.79 18.63
C LEU A 6 16.59 1.66 18.62
N ALA A 7 17.63 1.77 19.46
CA ALA A 7 18.66 0.76 19.57
C ALA A 7 18.18 -0.53 20.25
N THR A 8 17.28 -0.44 21.24
CA THR A 8 16.74 -1.63 21.93
C THR A 8 15.75 -2.40 21.06
N THR A 9 14.93 -1.70 20.27
CA THR A 9 14.00 -2.33 19.31
C THR A 9 14.73 -3.00 18.14
N LEU A 10 15.80 -2.37 17.61
CA LEU A 10 16.62 -2.99 16.55
C LEU A 10 17.44 -4.20 17.03
N ALA A 11 17.91 -4.18 18.29
CA ALA A 11 18.64 -5.29 18.89
C ALA A 11 17.76 -6.53 19.10
N ALA A 12 16.49 -6.35 19.47
CA ALA A 12 15.52 -7.43 19.54
C ALA A 12 15.28 -8.09 18.17
N CYS A 13 15.19 -7.31 17.09
CA CYS A 13 15.09 -7.86 15.72
C CYS A 13 16.40 -8.55 15.27
N SER A 14 17.58 -8.13 15.74
CA SER A 14 18.87 -8.75 15.36
C SER A 14 19.06 -10.16 15.94
N ALA A 15 18.50 -10.45 17.12
CA ALA A 15 18.54 -11.79 17.71
C ALA A 15 17.66 -12.81 16.95
N VAL A 16 16.62 -12.33 16.25
CA VAL A 16 15.75 -13.16 15.39
C VAL A 16 16.43 -13.51 14.05
N ILE A 17 17.41 -12.70 13.61
CA ILE A 17 18.10 -12.88 12.31
C ILE A 17 19.25 -13.90 12.38
N ALA A 18 19.70 -14.30 13.58
CA ALA A 18 20.89 -15.12 13.75
C ALA A 18 20.68 -16.66 13.63
N ASN A 19 19.47 -17.14 13.31
CA ASN A 19 19.21 -18.57 13.12
C ASN A 19 19.24 -18.91 11.61
N PRO A 20 20.02 -19.91 11.13
CA PRO A 20 20.32 -20.11 9.70
C PRO A 20 19.16 -20.70 8.87
N VAL A 21 17.92 -20.59 9.35
CA VAL A 21 16.70 -20.91 8.60
C VAL A 21 15.70 -19.77 8.83
N ASN A 22 15.92 -18.60 8.18
CA ASN A 22 15.05 -17.44 8.36
C ASN A 22 14.03 -17.27 7.20
N PRO A 23 12.72 -17.34 7.46
CA PRO A 23 11.63 -17.30 6.46
C PRO A 23 11.17 -15.90 6.02
N VAL A 24 11.75 -14.80 6.53
CA VAL A 24 11.42 -13.44 6.04
C VAL A 24 11.85 -13.26 4.57
N GLN A 25 12.90 -13.96 4.13
CA GLN A 25 13.29 -14.01 2.72
C GLN A 25 12.37 -14.88 1.86
N GLU A 26 11.73 -15.90 2.43
CA GLU A 26 10.87 -16.81 1.66
C GLU A 26 9.49 -16.20 1.35
N LEU A 27 8.97 -15.34 2.22
CA LEU A 27 7.76 -14.53 1.95
C LEU A 27 8.01 -13.30 1.07
N LEU A 28 9.26 -12.85 0.93
CA LEU A 28 9.61 -11.66 0.14
C LEU A 28 10.19 -12.00 -1.25
N TYR A 29 10.64 -13.23 -1.51
CA TYR A 29 11.39 -13.54 -2.73
C TYR A 29 11.27 -14.99 -3.21
N ARG A 30 10.14 -15.37 -3.83
CA ARG A 30 10.16 -16.40 -4.88
C ARG A 30 10.13 -15.72 -6.24
N ARG A 31 11.29 -15.71 -6.91
CA ARG A 31 11.39 -15.37 -8.34
C ARG A 31 10.51 -16.31 -9.16
N ALA A 32 9.74 -15.72 -10.06
CA ALA A 32 9.10 -16.40 -11.16
C ALA A 32 10.16 -16.87 -12.18
N ASP A 33 10.81 -17.99 -11.92
CA ASP A 33 11.50 -18.75 -12.95
C ASP A 33 10.64 -19.97 -13.30
N SER A 34 9.77 -19.81 -14.29
CA SER A 34 9.24 -20.87 -15.17
C SER A 34 8.30 -20.25 -16.21
N ALA A 35 8.84 -19.43 -17.13
CA ALA A 35 8.15 -19.13 -18.39
C ALA A 35 8.85 -19.93 -19.49
N SER A 36 8.23 -21.04 -19.89
CA SER A 36 8.65 -21.84 -21.03
C SER A 36 8.45 -21.05 -22.33
N VAL A 37 9.56 -20.93 -23.06
CA VAL A 37 9.72 -20.53 -24.46
C VAL A 37 8.62 -21.05 -25.38
N ILE A 38 7.91 -20.18 -26.11
CA ILE A 38 7.48 -20.42 -27.51
C ILE A 38 7.54 -19.09 -28.28
N ALA A 39 8.15 -19.16 -29.47
CA ALA A 39 8.54 -18.08 -30.36
C ALA A 39 7.39 -17.43 -31.16
N THR A 40 7.67 -16.23 -31.68
CA THR A 40 6.88 -15.43 -32.65
C THR A 40 6.85 -16.09 -34.06
N PRO A 41 6.01 -15.60 -34.99
CA PRO A 41 6.45 -14.52 -35.88
C PRO A 41 5.38 -13.47 -36.27
N ALA A 42 5.89 -12.41 -36.91
CA ALA A 42 5.30 -11.13 -37.30
C ALA A 42 4.23 -11.14 -38.41
N ALA A 43 3.46 -10.05 -38.50
CA ALA A 43 2.98 -9.48 -39.76
C ALA A 43 2.64 -7.98 -39.59
N ALA A 44 3.15 -7.16 -40.50
CA ALA A 44 2.88 -5.73 -40.65
C ALA A 44 1.74 -5.50 -41.66
N THR A 45 0.95 -4.44 -41.48
CA THR A 45 0.31 -3.69 -42.58
C THR A 45 0.02 -2.25 -42.16
N ASP A 46 -0.06 -1.41 -43.19
CA ASP A 46 0.18 0.03 -43.34
C ASP A 46 -1.13 0.85 -43.48
N PHE A 47 -1.02 2.19 -43.56
CA PHE A 47 -2.02 3.25 -43.85
C PHE A 47 -3.06 3.57 -42.74
N ASP A 48 -3.48 4.81 -42.45
CA ASP A 48 -3.38 6.13 -43.11
C ASP A 48 -3.64 7.25 -42.06
N ALA A 49 -3.16 8.47 -42.29
CA ALA A 49 -3.39 9.64 -41.45
C ALA A 49 -4.30 10.68 -42.14
N PRO A 50 -4.95 11.59 -41.37
CA PRO A 50 -5.02 12.97 -41.85
C PRO A 50 -4.70 14.04 -40.78
N SER A 51 -3.71 14.87 -41.14
CA SER A 51 -3.53 16.33 -41.04
C SER A 51 -4.25 17.18 -39.97
N GLY A 52 -3.46 18.04 -39.30
CA GLY A 52 -3.86 19.43 -39.02
C GLY A 52 -3.19 20.19 -37.86
N SER A 53 -2.06 20.87 -38.14
CA SER A 53 -1.66 22.24 -37.71
C SER A 53 -0.18 22.37 -37.31
N ALA A 54 0.44 23.46 -37.77
CA ALA A 54 1.87 23.64 -37.97
C ALA A 54 2.65 24.02 -36.69
N ALA A 55 3.79 23.37 -36.46
CA ALA A 55 4.87 23.84 -35.61
C ALA A 55 6.16 23.90 -36.45
N ALA A 56 6.91 24.99 -36.31
CA ALA A 56 8.10 25.28 -37.11
C ALA A 56 9.16 24.17 -36.97
N PHE A 57 9.62 23.63 -38.10
CA PHE A 57 10.67 22.61 -38.17
C PHE A 57 11.98 23.29 -38.60
N SER A 58 13.03 23.17 -37.79
CA SER A 58 14.39 23.58 -38.17
C SER A 58 15.24 22.32 -38.32
N THR A 59 15.75 22.08 -39.53
CA THR A 59 16.73 21.02 -39.80
C THR A 59 18.14 21.61 -39.84
N GLY A 60 18.97 21.28 -38.86
CA GLY A 60 20.39 21.60 -38.85
C GLY A 60 21.22 20.41 -38.41
N SER A 61 22.05 19.89 -39.31
CA SER A 61 23.04 18.84 -39.07
C SER A 61 24.39 19.48 -38.74
N ALA A 62 24.83 19.40 -37.48
CA ALA A 62 26.23 19.32 -37.04
C ALA A 62 26.24 19.26 -35.50
N SER A 63 27.28 18.66 -34.91
CA SER A 63 27.55 18.71 -33.46
C SER A 63 27.61 20.17 -32.99
N SER A 64 26.53 20.67 -32.40
CA SER A 64 26.44 22.01 -31.85
C SER A 64 25.64 22.01 -30.56
N THR A 65 26.17 22.66 -29.53
CA THR A 65 25.39 23.10 -28.37
C THR A 65 24.42 24.18 -28.83
N ASP A 66 23.14 23.84 -28.97
CA ASP A 66 22.10 24.81 -29.32
C ASP A 66 21.54 25.46 -28.04
N THR A 67 21.57 26.79 -27.98
CA THR A 67 21.04 27.58 -26.85
C THR A 67 19.99 28.51 -27.41
N THR A 68 18.75 28.04 -27.51
CA THR A 68 17.62 28.87 -27.96
C THR A 68 17.03 29.62 -26.78
N ALA A 69 17.30 30.93 -26.66
CA ALA A 69 16.52 31.83 -25.81
C ALA A 69 15.39 32.44 -26.65
N PRO A 70 14.09 32.25 -26.31
CA PRO A 70 13.02 32.88 -27.08
C PRO A 70 13.03 34.40 -26.86
N SER A 71 12.92 35.13 -27.98
CA SER A 71 12.64 36.56 -28.00
C SER A 71 11.30 36.86 -27.31
N VAL A 72 11.32 37.86 -26.43
CA VAL A 72 10.17 38.35 -25.66
C VAL A 72 8.99 38.72 -26.55
N THR A 73 7.96 37.89 -26.56
CA THR A 73 6.59 38.31 -26.84
C THR A 73 5.73 37.81 -25.69
N ALA A 74 5.02 38.71 -25.01
CA ALA A 74 4.14 38.38 -23.90
C ALA A 74 2.94 37.57 -24.40
N GLY A 75 3.06 36.24 -24.38
CA GLY A 75 2.01 35.29 -24.73
C GLY A 75 2.43 33.87 -24.39
N ALA A 76 1.49 33.05 -23.91
CA ALA A 76 1.71 31.64 -23.61
C ALA A 76 2.19 30.91 -24.88
N GLY A 77 3.46 30.50 -24.89
CA GLY A 77 4.08 29.77 -26.01
C GLY A 77 4.32 28.30 -25.66
N SER A 78 4.20 27.43 -26.67
CA SER A 78 4.66 26.05 -26.63
C SER A 78 5.95 25.92 -27.41
N ASN A 79 6.99 25.31 -26.83
CA ASN A 79 8.22 24.97 -27.54
C ASN A 79 8.33 23.45 -27.70
N THR A 80 8.76 23.01 -28.88
CA THR A 80 9.03 21.60 -29.18
C THR A 80 10.41 21.51 -29.81
N THR A 81 11.31 20.75 -29.18
CA THR A 81 12.68 20.61 -29.68
C THR A 81 13.11 19.15 -29.67
N ALA A 82 13.80 18.73 -30.72
CA ALA A 82 14.40 17.40 -30.84
C ALA A 82 15.93 17.57 -30.99
N PRO A 83 16.74 17.18 -29.99
CA PRO A 83 18.19 17.17 -30.14
C PRO A 83 18.64 16.15 -31.18
N ALA A 84 19.72 16.45 -31.92
CA ALA A 84 20.41 15.48 -32.76
C ALA A 84 21.06 14.36 -31.92
N VAL A 85 21.37 13.21 -32.54
CA VAL A 85 21.99 12.05 -31.89
C VAL A 85 23.29 12.46 -31.19
N GLY A 86 23.39 12.19 -29.87
CA GLY A 86 24.54 12.57 -29.03
C GLY A 86 24.66 14.06 -28.68
N GLY A 87 23.64 14.87 -28.97
CA GLY A 87 23.61 16.30 -28.66
C GLY A 87 23.16 16.62 -27.23
N SER A 88 23.47 17.84 -26.78
CA SER A 88 22.97 18.41 -25.53
C SER A 88 22.09 19.63 -25.79
N ASN A 89 20.92 19.71 -25.12
CA ASN A 89 20.04 20.88 -25.22
C ASN A 89 19.76 21.48 -23.83
N THR A 90 19.75 22.81 -23.76
CA THR A 90 19.35 23.57 -22.57
C THR A 90 18.19 24.50 -22.91
N THR A 91 17.05 24.34 -22.23
CA THR A 91 15.86 25.14 -22.53
C THR A 91 15.26 25.76 -21.27
N ALA A 92 14.89 27.04 -21.36
CA ALA A 92 14.16 27.79 -20.34
C ALA A 92 12.79 28.23 -20.90
N PRO A 93 11.67 27.62 -20.46
CA PRO A 93 10.33 28.05 -20.88
C PRO A 93 9.98 29.43 -20.32
N ALA A 94 9.16 30.21 -21.05
CA ALA A 94 8.55 31.43 -20.52
C ALA A 94 7.53 31.11 -19.41
N ALA A 95 7.21 32.09 -18.54
CA ALA A 95 6.23 31.93 -17.48
C ALA A 95 4.85 31.47 -18.03
N GLY A 96 4.31 30.37 -17.49
CA GLY A 96 3.05 29.76 -17.97
C GLY A 96 3.14 29.02 -19.31
N GLY A 97 4.33 28.87 -19.88
CA GLY A 97 4.56 28.11 -21.12
C GLY A 97 4.68 26.60 -20.91
N SER A 98 4.54 25.84 -21.99
CA SER A 98 4.77 24.39 -22.01
C SER A 98 5.98 24.05 -22.89
N ASN A 99 6.79 23.09 -22.46
CA ASN A 99 7.88 22.57 -23.27
C ASN A 99 7.75 21.05 -23.41
N THR A 100 7.94 20.56 -24.63
CA THR A 100 8.00 19.12 -24.92
C THR A 100 9.32 18.81 -25.61
N THR A 101 10.10 17.90 -25.05
CA THR A 101 11.42 17.56 -25.60
C THR A 101 11.59 16.05 -25.70
N ALA A 102 12.00 15.58 -26.87
CA ALA A 102 12.34 14.18 -27.13
C ALA A 102 13.85 14.05 -27.40
N PRO A 103 14.69 13.71 -26.39
CA PRO A 103 16.11 13.45 -26.62
C PRO A 103 16.31 12.26 -27.58
N ALA A 104 17.26 12.40 -28.52
CA ALA A 104 17.77 11.28 -29.30
C ALA A 104 18.65 10.33 -28.44
N ALA A 105 18.88 9.10 -28.93
CA ALA A 105 19.67 8.09 -28.23
C ALA A 105 21.06 8.63 -27.84
N GLY A 106 21.43 8.50 -26.56
CA GLY A 106 22.70 9.00 -26.01
C GLY A 106 22.82 10.51 -25.78
N GLY A 107 21.74 11.29 -25.97
CA GLY A 107 21.73 12.74 -25.73
C GLY A 107 21.48 13.13 -24.26
N SER A 108 21.78 14.38 -23.91
CA SER A 108 21.52 14.94 -22.57
C SER A 108 20.67 16.20 -22.64
N ASN A 109 19.63 16.31 -21.81
CA ASN A 109 18.83 17.52 -21.71
C ASN A 109 18.92 18.14 -20.32
N THR A 110 18.97 19.47 -20.28
CA THR A 110 18.83 20.26 -19.05
C THR A 110 17.68 21.23 -19.22
N THR A 111 16.66 21.15 -18.37
CA THR A 111 15.51 22.06 -18.42
C THR A 111 15.28 22.77 -17.10
N THR A 112 15.03 24.08 -17.19
CA THR A 112 14.73 24.94 -16.03
C THR A 112 13.37 25.59 -16.24
N PRO A 113 12.26 24.98 -15.78
CA PRO A 113 10.93 25.58 -15.85
C PRO A 113 10.85 26.89 -15.06
N VAL A 114 10.16 27.90 -15.60
CA VAL A 114 9.77 29.11 -14.86
C VAL A 114 8.41 28.87 -14.19
N ALA A 115 8.09 29.61 -13.12
CA ALA A 115 6.88 29.44 -12.31
C ALA A 115 5.60 29.27 -13.14
N GLY A 116 4.83 28.22 -12.84
CA GLY A 116 3.58 27.87 -13.54
C GLY A 116 3.75 27.19 -14.90
N GLY A 117 4.97 26.91 -15.35
CA GLY A 117 5.23 26.18 -16.59
C GLY A 117 5.13 24.66 -16.44
N SER A 118 4.91 23.96 -17.56
CA SER A 118 4.87 22.49 -17.62
C SER A 118 5.96 21.95 -18.55
N ASN A 119 6.59 20.84 -18.16
CA ASN A 119 7.55 20.13 -18.99
C ASN A 119 7.13 18.67 -19.17
N SER A 120 7.21 18.18 -20.41
CA SER A 120 7.03 16.77 -20.73
C SER A 120 8.24 16.26 -21.50
N THR A 121 8.84 15.18 -21.03
CA THR A 121 10.03 14.60 -21.67
C THR A 121 9.90 13.10 -21.86
N THR A 122 10.28 12.63 -23.05
CA THR A 122 10.31 11.21 -23.42
C THR A 122 11.73 10.85 -23.87
N PRO A 123 12.59 10.32 -22.96
CA PRO A 123 13.97 9.98 -23.32
C PRO A 123 14.05 8.77 -24.26
N ALA A 124 14.93 8.84 -25.27
CA ALA A 124 15.37 7.67 -26.02
C ALA A 124 16.43 6.86 -25.24
N ALA A 125 16.64 5.60 -25.62
CA ALA A 125 17.55 4.67 -24.95
C ALA A 125 18.98 5.26 -24.77
N GLY A 126 19.49 5.22 -23.54
CA GLY A 126 20.83 5.69 -23.17
C GLY A 126 20.98 7.20 -22.96
N GLY A 127 19.90 7.98 -23.01
CA GLY A 127 19.92 9.42 -22.72
C GLY A 127 19.90 9.76 -21.23
N SER A 128 20.29 11.00 -20.89
CA SER A 128 20.22 11.57 -19.54
C SER A 128 19.36 12.84 -19.52
N ASN A 129 18.66 13.08 -18.43
CA ASN A 129 17.89 14.32 -18.26
C ASN A 129 18.10 14.88 -16.85
N THR A 130 18.32 16.19 -16.77
CA THR A 130 18.43 16.94 -15.52
C THR A 130 17.38 18.04 -15.55
N THR A 131 16.45 18.04 -14.58
CA THR A 131 15.43 19.07 -14.48
C THR A 131 15.52 19.78 -13.14
N THR A 132 15.51 21.11 -13.15
CA THR A 132 15.46 21.93 -11.93
C THR A 132 14.16 22.72 -11.92
N PRO A 133 13.10 22.24 -11.24
CA PRO A 133 11.81 22.94 -11.22
C PRO A 133 11.90 24.28 -10.47
N ALA A 134 11.24 25.32 -10.98
CA ALA A 134 10.86 26.49 -10.18
C ALA A 134 9.50 26.24 -9.48
N ALA A 135 9.22 26.99 -8.41
CA ALA A 135 8.00 26.86 -7.62
C ALA A 135 6.73 26.90 -8.51
N GLY A 136 5.85 25.90 -8.37
CA GLY A 136 4.59 25.78 -9.11
C GLY A 136 4.68 25.17 -10.51
N GLY A 137 5.85 24.69 -10.96
CA GLY A 137 5.98 23.96 -12.22
C GLY A 137 5.63 22.48 -12.10
N SER A 138 5.16 21.86 -13.18
CA SER A 138 4.86 20.42 -13.26
C SER A 138 5.78 19.71 -14.25
N ASN A 139 6.24 18.50 -13.92
CA ASN A 139 7.10 17.70 -14.79
C ASN A 139 6.56 16.27 -14.93
N THR A 140 6.44 15.80 -16.17
CA THR A 140 6.09 14.42 -16.50
C THR A 140 7.19 13.80 -17.34
N THR A 141 7.73 12.66 -16.89
CA THR A 141 8.75 11.91 -17.63
C THR A 141 8.26 10.49 -17.85
N ALA A 142 8.10 10.11 -19.12
CA ALA A 142 7.80 8.73 -19.50
C ALA A 142 9.12 7.97 -19.72
N ALA A 143 9.30 6.86 -19.02
CA ALA A 143 10.51 6.08 -19.01
C ALA A 143 10.55 4.98 -20.09
N ALA A 144 11.63 4.93 -20.88
CA ALA A 144 12.02 3.77 -21.68
C ALA A 144 13.33 3.20 -21.11
N GLY A 145 13.37 1.90 -20.76
CA GLY A 145 14.36 1.29 -19.85
C GLY A 145 15.85 1.65 -20.08
N GLY A 146 16.58 1.90 -18.97
CA GLY A 146 18.04 2.05 -18.92
C GLY A 146 18.62 3.43 -18.53
N TYR A 147 17.90 4.28 -17.77
CA TYR A 147 18.24 5.71 -17.57
C TYR A 147 18.67 6.08 -16.13
N SER A 148 19.40 7.20 -16.01
CA SER A 148 19.72 7.92 -14.76
C SER A 148 19.02 9.28 -14.77
N ASN A 149 18.23 9.60 -13.74
CA ASN A 149 17.54 10.89 -13.59
C ASN A 149 18.00 11.58 -12.30
N THR A 150 18.38 12.85 -12.38
CA THR A 150 18.76 13.66 -11.21
C THR A 150 17.85 14.89 -11.14
N THR A 151 16.94 14.91 -10.17
CA THR A 151 16.12 16.10 -9.84
C THR A 151 16.77 16.82 -8.68
N ALA A 152 17.31 18.02 -8.90
CA ALA A 152 17.79 18.87 -7.82
C ALA A 152 16.57 19.51 -7.12
N ALA A 153 16.38 19.18 -5.84
CA ALA A 153 15.24 19.61 -5.06
C ALA A 153 15.31 21.12 -4.72
N ALA A 154 14.48 21.92 -5.39
CA ALA A 154 14.03 23.21 -4.91
C ALA A 154 12.53 23.34 -5.16
N GLY A 155 11.73 23.19 -4.10
CA GLY A 155 10.29 23.48 -4.11
C GLY A 155 9.40 22.35 -4.61
N ALA A 156 8.86 21.58 -3.67
CA ALA A 156 7.70 20.70 -3.91
C ALA A 156 6.52 21.50 -4.50
N SER A 157 5.84 20.96 -5.51
CA SER A 157 4.52 21.45 -5.94
C SER A 157 3.61 20.29 -6.31
N ASN A 158 2.77 19.95 -5.33
CA ASN A 158 1.35 19.60 -5.40
C ASN A 158 0.85 18.82 -6.64
N VAL A 159 0.66 17.51 -6.43
CA VAL A 159 -0.63 16.80 -6.49
C VAL A 159 -1.68 17.41 -7.45
N THR A 160 -2.08 16.64 -8.46
CA THR A 160 -3.38 16.76 -9.12
C THR A 160 -4.47 16.84 -8.05
N SER A 161 -5.16 17.98 -7.93
CA SER A 161 -6.15 18.31 -6.88
C SER A 161 -7.18 17.20 -6.67
N GLY A 162 -6.82 16.25 -5.81
CA GLY A 162 -7.66 15.13 -5.40
C GLY A 162 -7.93 15.26 -3.91
N LYS A 163 -9.13 14.86 -3.51
CA LYS A 163 -9.64 15.04 -2.17
C LYS A 163 -9.20 13.91 -1.26
N ILE A 164 -8.83 14.25 -0.04
CA ILE A 164 -8.56 13.30 1.04
C ILE A 164 -9.83 13.09 1.84
N TRP A 165 -10.28 11.85 1.92
CA TRP A 165 -11.39 11.47 2.78
C TRP A 165 -10.87 10.95 4.10
N VAL A 166 -11.36 11.50 5.20
CA VAL A 166 -11.00 11.14 6.56
C VAL A 166 -12.23 10.56 7.24
N PHE A 167 -12.27 9.25 7.42
CA PHE A 167 -13.32 8.57 8.17
C PHE A 167 -12.89 8.42 9.63
N VAL A 168 -13.71 8.92 10.54
CA VAL A 168 -13.42 8.88 11.97
C VAL A 168 -14.29 7.81 12.62
N THR A 169 -13.63 6.83 13.22
CA THR A 169 -14.25 5.77 14.02
C THR A 169 -13.81 5.79 15.48
N GLY A 170 -12.76 6.55 15.79
CA GLY A 170 -12.18 6.80 17.10
C GLY A 170 -10.93 7.67 16.96
N GLY A 171 -10.10 7.76 18.01
CA GLY A 171 -8.82 8.46 17.96
C GLY A 171 -8.94 10.00 17.88
N THR A 172 -7.84 10.66 17.52
CA THR A 172 -7.74 12.12 17.45
C THR A 172 -7.68 12.59 16.00
N VAL A 173 -8.66 13.37 15.55
CA VAL A 173 -8.75 13.79 14.14
C VAL A 173 -7.71 14.85 13.78
N GLY A 174 -7.67 15.95 14.54
CA GLY A 174 -6.72 17.06 14.30
C GLY A 174 -6.84 17.73 12.93
N LEU A 175 -7.96 17.58 12.23
CA LEU A 175 -8.23 18.10 10.89
C LEU A 175 -9.66 18.68 10.84
N THR A 176 -9.86 19.63 9.93
CA THR A 176 -11.16 20.25 9.64
C THR A 176 -11.49 20.13 8.15
N ASN A 177 -12.77 20.25 7.81
CA ASN A 177 -13.22 20.23 6.42
C ASN A 177 -12.64 21.40 5.63
N SER A 178 -12.18 21.13 4.41
CA SER A 178 -11.66 22.10 3.45
C SER A 178 -11.95 21.65 2.02
N SER A 179 -11.44 22.38 1.00
CA SER A 179 -11.50 21.94 -0.39
C SER A 179 -10.83 20.59 -0.60
N ASP A 180 -9.73 20.36 0.11
CA ASP A 180 -8.83 19.23 -0.11
C ASP A 180 -9.08 18.08 0.89
N VAL A 181 -9.81 18.33 1.98
CA VAL A 181 -10.06 17.37 3.05
C VAL A 181 -11.54 17.31 3.38
N SER A 182 -12.13 16.11 3.34
CA SER A 182 -13.45 15.83 3.90
C SER A 182 -13.36 14.90 5.09
N VAL A 183 -13.77 15.40 6.24
CA VAL A 183 -13.86 14.64 7.49
C VAL A 183 -15.29 14.17 7.70
N VAL A 184 -15.46 12.86 7.85
CA VAL A 184 -16.74 12.20 8.12
C VAL A 184 -16.59 11.37 9.39
N THR A 185 -17.32 11.73 10.44
CA THR A 185 -17.37 10.92 11.66
C THR A 185 -18.46 9.88 11.54
N LEU A 186 -18.07 8.61 11.59
CA LEU A 186 -18.97 7.45 11.56
C LEU A 186 -19.21 6.92 12.97
N TYR A 187 -18.13 6.78 13.75
CA TYR A 187 -18.16 6.30 15.13
C TYR A 187 -17.23 7.14 16.02
N ASN A 188 -17.41 7.00 17.33
CA ASN A 188 -16.48 7.51 18.33
C ASN A 188 -16.24 6.43 19.40
N SER A 189 -15.68 5.31 18.96
CA SER A 189 -15.44 4.14 19.82
C SER A 189 -14.14 4.31 20.60
N SER A 190 -14.15 3.90 21.87
CA SER A 190 -12.94 3.64 22.67
C SER A 190 -12.53 2.17 22.68
N GLN A 191 -13.36 1.28 22.14
CA GLN A 191 -13.13 -0.17 22.04
C GLN A 191 -12.89 -0.58 20.58
N ALA A 192 -12.35 -1.78 20.38
CA ALA A 192 -12.20 -2.37 19.06
C ALA A 192 -13.53 -2.39 18.29
N LEU A 193 -13.49 -2.03 17.01
CA LEU A 193 -14.65 -2.13 16.12
C LEU A 193 -15.04 -3.60 15.92
N ASN A 194 -16.33 -3.90 16.02
CA ASN A 194 -16.84 -5.22 15.71
C ASN A 194 -16.98 -5.44 14.19
N ILE A 195 -17.16 -6.70 13.76
CA ILE A 195 -17.19 -7.06 12.33
C ILE A 195 -18.27 -6.31 11.54
N SER A 196 -19.44 -6.05 12.12
CA SER A 196 -20.53 -5.30 11.46
C SER A 196 -20.14 -3.84 11.24
N GLN A 197 -19.46 -3.22 12.20
CA GLN A 197 -18.92 -1.86 12.07
C GLN A 197 -17.79 -1.81 11.03
N LEU A 198 -16.95 -2.84 10.95
CA LEU A 198 -15.90 -2.94 9.93
C LEU A 198 -16.51 -2.99 8.52
N TYR A 199 -17.52 -3.82 8.26
CA TYR A 199 -18.22 -3.85 6.97
C TYR A 199 -18.97 -2.56 6.64
N SER A 200 -19.63 -1.95 7.64
CA SER A 200 -20.31 -0.67 7.46
C SER A 200 -19.34 0.45 7.07
N LEU A 201 -18.16 0.49 7.71
CA LEU A 201 -17.06 1.37 7.32
C LEU A 201 -16.56 1.03 5.91
N ALA A 202 -16.42 -0.26 5.59
CA ALA A 202 -15.93 -0.72 4.30
C ALA A 202 -16.77 -0.21 3.13
N GLY A 203 -18.10 -0.32 3.24
CA GLY A 203 -19.01 0.20 2.22
C GLY A 203 -18.84 1.70 1.99
N ARG A 204 -18.78 2.49 3.07
CA ARG A 204 -18.54 3.95 2.99
C ARG A 204 -17.20 4.29 2.34
N VAL A 205 -16.14 3.58 2.70
CA VAL A 205 -14.80 3.78 2.13
C VAL A 205 -14.78 3.38 0.66
N ASN A 206 -15.38 2.24 0.29
CA ASN A 206 -15.43 1.77 -1.09
C ASN A 206 -16.17 2.76 -2.01
N ASP A 207 -17.30 3.30 -1.55
CA ASP A 207 -18.05 4.34 -2.28
C ASP A 207 -17.17 5.57 -2.56
N THR A 208 -16.31 5.95 -1.61
CA THR A 208 -15.38 7.07 -1.80
C THR A 208 -14.17 6.72 -2.67
N LEU A 209 -13.63 5.50 -2.55
CA LEU A 209 -12.50 5.06 -3.36
C LEU A 209 -12.87 4.98 -4.85
N GLY A 210 -14.12 4.62 -5.16
CA GLY A 210 -14.68 4.61 -6.51
C GLY A 210 -14.83 5.99 -7.16
N GLN A 211 -14.76 7.08 -6.39
CA GLN A 211 -14.83 8.44 -6.93
C GLN A 211 -13.49 8.84 -7.55
N GLY A 212 -13.53 9.34 -8.79
CA GLY A 212 -12.34 9.82 -9.50
C GLY A 212 -11.63 11.00 -8.82
N SER A 213 -12.38 11.80 -8.05
CA SER A 213 -11.84 12.93 -7.28
C SER A 213 -11.14 12.52 -5.99
N THR A 214 -11.32 11.29 -5.52
CA THR A 214 -10.67 10.81 -4.29
C THR A 214 -9.21 10.48 -4.55
N GLN A 215 -8.31 11.21 -3.89
CA GLN A 215 -6.87 10.94 -3.90
C GLN A 215 -6.53 9.75 -3.00
N SER A 216 -7.00 9.81 -1.75
CA SER A 216 -6.61 8.88 -0.69
C SER A 216 -7.65 8.84 0.41
N VAL A 217 -7.63 7.77 1.20
CA VAL A 217 -8.49 7.60 2.37
C VAL A 217 -7.64 7.50 3.64
N VAL A 218 -8.07 8.18 4.68
CA VAL A 218 -7.55 8.09 6.04
C VAL A 218 -8.65 7.55 6.95
N ILE A 219 -8.35 6.53 7.74
CA ILE A 219 -9.25 5.98 8.75
C ILE A 219 -8.65 6.33 10.12
N VAL A 220 -9.29 7.22 10.85
CA VAL A 220 -8.86 7.62 12.20
C VAL A 220 -9.59 6.75 13.21
N SER A 221 -8.85 5.98 14.01
CA SER A 221 -9.42 5.02 14.96
C SER A 221 -8.68 4.98 16.30
N ASN A 222 -9.21 4.23 17.26
CA ASN A 222 -8.51 3.96 18.52
C ASN A 222 -7.45 2.85 18.37
N GLN A 223 -6.58 2.74 19.37
CA GLN A 223 -5.52 1.73 19.44
C GLN A 223 -6.03 0.31 19.25
N GLU A 224 -7.10 -0.05 19.95
CA GLU A 224 -7.71 -1.39 19.95
C GLU A 224 -8.25 -1.81 18.56
N SER A 225 -8.46 -0.84 17.67
CA SER A 225 -8.99 -1.09 16.34
C SER A 225 -7.92 -1.15 15.25
N LEU A 226 -6.66 -0.79 15.53
CA LEU A 226 -5.62 -0.72 14.50
C LEU A 226 -5.34 -2.09 13.88
N GLU A 227 -5.18 -3.12 14.72
CA GLU A 227 -4.97 -4.49 14.26
C GLU A 227 -6.14 -5.04 13.43
N PRO A 228 -7.40 -5.06 13.94
CA PRO A 228 -8.52 -5.60 13.17
C PRO A 228 -8.79 -4.77 11.90
N LEU A 229 -8.65 -3.44 11.92
CA LEU A 229 -8.76 -2.62 10.71
C LEU A 229 -7.66 -2.94 9.70
N GLY A 230 -6.41 -3.09 10.15
CA GLY A 230 -5.28 -3.36 9.27
C GLY A 230 -5.49 -4.63 8.44
N ILE A 231 -5.80 -5.74 9.10
CA ILE A 231 -6.04 -7.01 8.40
C ILE A 231 -7.34 -6.96 7.61
N PHE A 232 -8.44 -6.43 8.17
CA PHE A 232 -9.73 -6.36 7.49
C PHE A 232 -9.64 -5.58 6.18
N THR A 233 -9.11 -4.36 6.21
CA THR A 233 -8.96 -3.51 5.03
C THR A 233 -8.04 -4.12 3.97
N SER A 234 -7.02 -4.88 4.41
CA SER A 234 -6.11 -5.60 3.50
C SER A 234 -6.82 -6.74 2.76
N LEU A 235 -7.81 -7.36 3.39
CA LEU A 235 -8.61 -8.43 2.80
C LEU A 235 -9.67 -7.87 1.84
N VAL A 236 -10.41 -6.85 2.24
CA VAL A 236 -11.63 -6.43 1.53
C VAL A 236 -11.39 -5.41 0.41
N PHE A 237 -10.32 -4.61 0.47
CA PHE A 237 -10.06 -3.61 -0.58
C PHE A 237 -9.09 -4.14 -1.64
N ASN A 238 -9.32 -3.67 -2.86
CA ASN A 238 -8.43 -3.84 -4.00
C ASN A 238 -8.25 -2.48 -4.70
N THR A 239 -7.24 -1.71 -4.27
CA THR A 239 -6.99 -0.36 -4.77
C THR A 239 -5.51 -0.01 -4.63
N ASP A 240 -5.00 0.76 -5.59
CA ASP A 240 -3.67 1.36 -5.50
C ASP A 240 -3.68 2.72 -4.78
N LYS A 241 -4.87 3.30 -4.55
CA LYS A 241 -5.02 4.55 -3.80
C LYS A 241 -4.57 4.34 -2.35
N PRO A 242 -3.84 5.29 -1.74
CA PRO A 242 -3.42 5.16 -0.35
C PRO A 242 -4.60 5.02 0.60
N ILE A 243 -4.54 4.01 1.47
CA ILE A 243 -5.41 3.85 2.64
C ILE A 243 -4.52 3.91 3.88
N VAL A 244 -4.71 4.90 4.74
CA VAL A 244 -3.91 5.07 5.97
C VAL A 244 -4.81 4.98 7.19
N ILE A 245 -4.60 3.97 8.02
CA ILE A 245 -5.25 3.75 9.31
C ILE A 245 -4.34 4.31 10.40
N THR A 246 -4.88 5.17 11.26
CA THR A 246 -4.07 5.94 12.23
C THR A 246 -4.86 6.28 13.47
N GLN A 247 -4.17 6.52 14.59
CA GLN A 247 -4.80 7.16 15.76
C GLN A 247 -4.87 8.68 15.66
N ASN A 248 -4.05 9.27 14.78
CA ASN A 248 -3.97 10.71 14.58
C ASN A 248 -4.24 11.08 13.12
N GLY A 249 -5.38 11.71 12.85
CA GLY A 249 -5.83 12.04 11.51
C GLY A 249 -4.87 12.98 10.76
N ALA A 250 -4.29 13.97 11.44
CA ALA A 250 -3.30 14.86 10.82
C ALA A 250 -2.05 14.10 10.36
N ARG A 251 -1.56 13.13 11.16
CA ARG A 251 -0.47 12.23 10.75
C ARG A 251 -0.88 11.34 9.58
N GLY A 252 -2.08 10.76 9.63
CA GLY A 252 -2.58 9.92 8.55
C GLY A 252 -2.70 10.67 7.22
N ALA A 253 -3.25 11.88 7.25
CA ALA A 253 -3.37 12.73 6.07
C ALA A 253 -2.00 13.15 5.51
N ALA A 254 -1.01 13.40 6.38
CA ALA A 254 0.35 13.69 5.95
C ALA A 254 0.97 12.54 5.13
N ILE A 255 0.74 11.31 5.57
CA ILE A 255 1.22 10.10 4.89
C ILE A 255 0.42 9.87 3.60
N ALA A 256 -0.92 9.97 3.68
CA ALA A 256 -1.82 9.71 2.56
C ALA A 256 -1.63 10.69 1.38
N LYS A 257 -1.14 11.91 1.65
CA LYS A 257 -0.77 12.91 0.62
C LYS A 257 0.45 12.51 -0.21
N GLN A 258 1.32 11.64 0.31
CA GLN A 258 2.55 11.27 -0.38
C GLN A 258 2.22 10.32 -1.53
N THR A 259 2.69 10.64 -2.74
CA THR A 259 2.57 9.73 -3.89
C THR A 259 3.25 8.38 -3.61
N SER A 260 4.32 8.39 -2.82
CA SER A 260 5.06 7.20 -2.38
C SER A 260 4.29 6.29 -1.42
N ALA A 261 3.11 6.70 -0.92
CA ALA A 261 2.22 5.84 -0.15
C ALA A 261 1.34 4.93 -1.04
N SER A 262 1.25 5.22 -2.34
CA SER A 262 0.43 4.46 -3.29
C SER A 262 0.97 3.04 -3.52
N ALA A 263 0.08 2.11 -3.85
CA ALA A 263 0.41 0.71 -4.15
C ALA A 263 1.18 -0.05 -3.03
N ARG A 264 1.04 0.39 -1.77
CA ARG A 264 1.55 -0.31 -0.57
C ARG A 264 0.48 -1.15 0.15
N GLY A 265 -0.74 -1.15 -0.38
CA GLY A 265 -1.93 -1.62 0.34
C GLY A 265 -2.27 -0.71 1.53
N PRO A 266 -3.16 -1.15 2.43
CA PRO A 266 -3.46 -0.41 3.64
C PRO A 266 -2.23 -0.27 4.55
N LEU A 267 -2.04 0.93 5.08
CA LEU A 267 -0.95 1.28 5.99
C LEU A 267 -1.53 1.56 7.37
N VAL A 268 -0.89 1.06 8.42
CA VAL A 268 -1.31 1.27 9.81
C VAL A 268 -0.21 2.02 10.56
N VAL A 269 -0.59 3.03 11.33
CA VAL A 269 0.33 3.91 12.05
C VAL A 269 -0.18 4.17 13.45
N GLY A 270 0.56 3.68 14.44
CA GLY A 270 0.31 3.96 15.85
C GLY A 270 1.10 5.16 16.37
N ASP A 271 1.12 5.32 17.69
CA ASP A 271 1.80 6.43 18.36
C ASP A 271 3.34 6.30 18.35
N ASN A 272 3.87 5.10 18.12
CA ASN A 272 5.30 4.86 17.91
C ASN A 272 5.83 5.50 16.61
N LYS A 273 4.92 6.01 15.76
CA LYS A 273 5.21 6.68 14.48
C LYS A 273 5.77 5.76 13.40
N LEU A 274 5.84 4.47 13.66
CA LEU A 274 6.22 3.46 12.67
C LEU A 274 5.02 3.17 11.78
N ILE A 275 5.30 2.92 10.51
CA ILE A 275 4.30 2.60 9.50
C ILE A 275 4.38 1.11 9.22
N TYR A 276 3.26 0.42 9.36
CA TYR A 276 3.15 -1.02 9.17
C TYR A 276 2.24 -1.33 7.97
N PRO A 277 2.51 -2.41 7.22
CA PRO A 277 1.49 -2.97 6.33
C PRO A 277 0.28 -3.42 7.15
N GLY A 278 -0.93 -3.27 6.62
CA GLY A 278 -2.17 -3.57 7.35
C GLY A 278 -2.22 -4.98 7.92
N VAL A 279 -1.75 -5.98 7.18
CA VAL A 279 -1.64 -7.38 7.64
C VAL A 279 -0.73 -7.54 8.85
N PHE A 280 0.28 -6.70 8.99
CA PHE A 280 1.25 -6.72 10.10
C PHE A 280 1.06 -5.54 11.06
N ALA A 281 -0.16 -5.00 11.11
CA ALA A 281 -0.56 -4.03 12.11
C ALA A 281 -0.22 -4.56 13.51
N PRO A 282 0.40 -3.73 14.38
CA PRO A 282 0.80 -4.15 15.70
C PRO A 282 -0.43 -4.45 16.57
N THR A 283 -0.29 -5.43 17.45
CA THR A 283 -1.21 -5.70 18.56
C THR A 283 -0.90 -4.70 19.67
N GLY A 284 -1.88 -3.96 20.20
CA GLY A 284 -1.72 -3.23 21.46
C GLY A 284 -0.44 -2.37 21.52
N ASP A 285 0.39 -2.57 22.52
CA ASP A 285 1.54 -1.75 22.92
C ASP A 285 2.73 -1.71 21.94
N GLU A 286 2.50 -1.44 20.65
CA GLU A 286 3.34 -0.75 19.65
C GLU A 286 4.87 -1.06 19.58
N SER A 287 5.37 -2.07 20.26
CA SER A 287 6.80 -2.14 20.64
C SER A 287 7.57 -3.27 19.96
N SER A 288 6.95 -4.10 19.13
CA SER A 288 7.58 -5.37 18.72
C SER A 288 7.28 -5.88 17.31
N SER A 289 6.72 -5.08 16.40
CA SER A 289 6.58 -5.52 15.00
C SER A 289 7.85 -5.22 14.21
N CYS A 290 8.66 -6.24 13.90
CA CYS A 290 9.81 -6.14 12.98
C CYS A 290 9.39 -5.90 11.50
N ALA A 291 8.11 -5.65 11.24
CA ALA A 291 7.55 -5.49 9.89
C ALA A 291 7.27 -4.03 9.51
N ALA A 292 7.81 -3.05 10.26
CA ALA A 292 7.68 -1.65 9.91
C ALA A 292 8.30 -1.38 8.53
N VAL A 293 7.57 -0.69 7.66
CA VAL A 293 7.99 -0.34 6.30
C VAL A 293 8.39 1.13 6.15
N GLY A 294 8.18 1.91 7.19
CA GLY A 294 8.60 3.31 7.23
C GLY A 294 8.36 3.94 8.59
N VAL A 295 8.61 5.24 8.65
CA VAL A 295 8.41 6.08 9.84
C VAL A 295 7.87 7.44 9.42
N ALA A 296 6.92 7.96 10.19
CA ALA A 296 6.37 9.30 10.04
C ALA A 296 6.68 10.11 11.29
N SER A 297 7.90 10.66 11.38
CA SER A 297 8.40 11.35 12.59
C SER A 297 7.53 12.53 13.02
N ASP A 298 6.93 13.19 12.03
CA ASP A 298 6.01 14.33 12.14
C ASP A 298 5.00 14.33 10.97
N SER A 299 4.08 15.30 10.95
CA SER A 299 3.01 15.43 9.94
C SER A 299 3.51 15.92 8.57
N SER A 300 4.81 15.85 8.28
CA SER A 300 5.37 16.33 7.01
C SER A 300 6.50 15.48 6.44
N ASN A 301 7.17 14.67 7.27
CA ASN A 301 8.32 13.87 6.87
C ASN A 301 8.03 12.37 7.05
N VAL A 302 7.87 11.68 5.92
CA VAL A 302 7.71 10.24 5.85
C VAL A 302 8.96 9.65 5.22
N THR A 303 9.61 8.73 5.94
CA THR A 303 10.75 7.97 5.42
C THR A 303 10.33 6.53 5.23
N TRP A 304 10.45 6.01 4.02
CA TRP A 304 10.20 4.61 3.69
C TRP A 304 11.50 3.81 3.80
N PHE A 305 11.44 2.63 4.41
CA PHE A 305 12.58 1.71 4.50
C PHE A 305 12.67 0.79 3.29
N PHE A 306 11.56 0.60 2.58
CA PHE A 306 11.45 -0.30 1.45
C PHE A 306 10.66 0.35 0.31
N GLU A 307 10.87 -0.14 -0.91
CA GLU A 307 10.04 0.17 -2.07
C GLU A 307 8.58 -0.22 -1.84
N ASN A 308 7.69 0.28 -2.69
CA ASN A 308 6.28 -0.06 -2.60
C ASN A 308 6.07 -1.56 -2.78
N SER A 309 5.46 -2.18 -1.77
CA SER A 309 5.17 -3.61 -1.77
C SER A 309 3.95 -3.88 -0.92
N VAL A 310 3.20 -4.90 -1.33
CA VAL A 310 2.07 -5.45 -0.58
C VAL A 310 2.51 -6.80 -0.01
N PRO A 311 2.23 -7.13 1.26
CA PRO A 311 2.57 -8.42 1.83
C PRO A 311 2.07 -9.59 0.97
N ALA A 312 2.91 -10.62 0.79
CA ALA A 312 2.60 -11.74 -0.11
C ALA A 312 1.23 -12.38 0.14
N LEU A 313 0.81 -12.50 1.41
CA LEU A 313 -0.48 -13.05 1.83
C LEU A 313 -1.68 -12.34 1.15
N VAL A 314 -1.61 -11.01 1.01
CA VAL A 314 -2.70 -10.17 0.46
C VAL A 314 -2.33 -9.50 -0.85
N SER A 315 -1.20 -9.89 -1.45
CA SER A 315 -0.78 -9.40 -2.76
C SER A 315 -1.83 -9.73 -3.83
N PRO A 316 -1.99 -8.93 -4.89
CA PRO A 316 -2.94 -9.23 -5.96
C PRO A 316 -2.74 -10.63 -6.59
N SER A 317 -1.51 -11.15 -6.59
CA SER A 317 -1.15 -12.49 -7.07
C SER A 317 -1.32 -13.61 -6.02
N SER A 318 -1.74 -13.29 -4.79
CA SER A 318 -1.82 -14.29 -3.72
C SER A 318 -2.96 -15.28 -3.98
N ALA A 319 -2.83 -16.50 -3.46
CA ALA A 319 -3.91 -17.49 -3.51
C ALA A 319 -5.20 -16.96 -2.88
N LEU A 320 -5.07 -16.12 -1.83
CA LEU A 320 -6.20 -15.47 -1.17
C LEU A 320 -6.94 -14.53 -2.14
N LYS A 321 -6.23 -13.63 -2.85
CA LYS A 321 -6.88 -12.69 -3.77
C LYS A 321 -7.34 -13.35 -5.08
N GLN A 322 -6.64 -14.35 -5.57
CA GLN A 322 -6.96 -15.04 -6.84
C GLN A 322 -8.12 -16.02 -6.70
N ASN A 323 -8.19 -16.78 -5.61
CA ASN A 323 -9.21 -17.83 -5.45
C ASN A 323 -10.46 -17.35 -4.71
N TYR A 324 -10.39 -16.23 -3.98
CA TYR A 324 -11.48 -15.72 -3.14
C TYR A 324 -11.79 -14.25 -3.45
N THR A 325 -12.09 -13.98 -4.72
CA THR A 325 -12.42 -12.64 -5.23
C THR A 325 -13.69 -12.05 -4.60
N ASN A 326 -14.55 -12.89 -4.03
CA ASN A 326 -15.76 -12.49 -3.33
C ASN A 326 -15.50 -11.77 -1.99
N PHE A 327 -14.27 -11.81 -1.44
CA PHE A 327 -13.96 -11.12 -0.17
C PHE A 327 -14.07 -9.59 -0.26
N THR A 328 -14.14 -9.04 -1.47
CA THR A 328 -14.41 -7.60 -1.69
C THR A 328 -15.91 -7.27 -1.64
N ASN A 329 -16.78 -8.20 -1.24
CA ASN A 329 -18.19 -7.90 -0.98
C ASN A 329 -18.34 -7.19 0.37
N TYR A 330 -18.89 -5.98 0.32
CA TYR A 330 -19.12 -5.14 1.50
C TYR A 330 -20.55 -5.27 2.05
N ASP A 331 -21.47 -5.83 1.26
CA ASP A 331 -22.90 -5.98 1.59
C ASP A 331 -23.15 -7.32 2.29
N VAL A 332 -22.70 -7.41 3.54
CA VAL A 332 -22.89 -8.59 4.38
C VAL A 332 -24.16 -8.42 5.21
N THR A 333 -25.19 -9.23 4.91
CA THR A 333 -26.51 -9.16 5.57
C THR A 333 -26.55 -9.90 6.91
N THR A 334 -25.64 -10.85 7.13
CA THR A 334 -25.53 -11.61 8.39
C THR A 334 -24.08 -11.59 8.86
N ALA A 335 -23.84 -10.93 9.99
CA ALA A 335 -22.51 -10.89 10.59
C ALA A 335 -22.17 -12.27 11.19
N PRO A 336 -21.08 -12.92 10.73
CA PRO A 336 -20.68 -14.21 11.28
C PRO A 336 -20.22 -14.05 12.72
N VAL A 337 -20.51 -15.07 13.53
CA VAL A 337 -20.08 -15.11 14.93
C VAL A 337 -18.86 -16.01 15.03
N VAL A 338 -17.70 -15.41 15.28
CA VAL A 338 -16.43 -16.11 15.44
C VAL A 338 -15.84 -15.71 16.80
N PRO A 339 -16.01 -16.50 17.87
CA PRO A 339 -15.46 -16.17 19.19
C PRO A 339 -13.97 -16.51 19.27
N ILE A 340 -13.24 -15.75 20.11
CA ILE A 340 -11.89 -16.11 20.57
C ILE A 340 -12.02 -16.80 21.93
N ILE A 341 -11.38 -17.95 22.09
CA ILE A 341 -11.42 -18.80 23.29
C ILE A 341 -9.99 -19.14 23.69
N TYR A 342 -9.64 -19.05 24.98
CA TYR A 342 -8.31 -19.44 25.48
C TYR A 342 -8.23 -20.94 25.81
N ASP A 343 -7.22 -21.61 25.27
CA ASP A 343 -6.92 -23.01 25.58
C ASP A 343 -6.56 -23.14 27.07
N GLY A 344 -7.17 -24.11 27.77
CA GLY A 344 -6.87 -24.41 29.18
C GLY A 344 -7.82 -23.88 30.25
N ALA A 345 -8.88 -23.12 29.93
CA ALA A 345 -9.82 -22.58 30.93
C ALA A 345 -11.31 -22.89 30.71
N TYR A 346 -11.72 -23.47 29.58
CA TYR A 346 -13.14 -23.63 29.25
C TYR A 346 -13.60 -25.08 29.20
N SER A 347 -14.76 -25.33 29.81
CA SER A 347 -15.49 -26.59 29.66
C SER A 347 -15.88 -26.77 28.18
N SER A 348 -15.74 -28.00 27.66
CA SER A 348 -16.25 -28.38 26.33
C SER A 348 -17.76 -28.06 26.18
N GLN A 349 -18.47 -27.89 27.30
CA GLN A 349 -19.85 -27.45 27.35
C GLN A 349 -20.05 -26.04 26.76
N LEU A 350 -19.12 -25.10 26.94
CA LEU A 350 -19.23 -23.74 26.38
C LEU A 350 -19.18 -23.75 24.85
N ILE A 351 -18.30 -24.56 24.27
CA ILE A 351 -18.20 -24.73 22.83
C ILE A 351 -19.46 -25.39 22.29
N SER A 352 -19.96 -26.43 22.97
CA SER A 352 -21.22 -27.08 22.60
C SER A 352 -22.46 -26.19 22.80
N SER A 353 -22.36 -25.14 23.62
CA SER A 353 -23.44 -24.17 23.85
C SER A 353 -23.53 -23.08 22.77
N LEU A 354 -22.59 -23.06 21.82
CA LEU A 354 -22.53 -22.10 20.71
C LEU A 354 -22.77 -22.78 19.34
N PRO A 355 -23.91 -23.47 19.11
CA PRO A 355 -24.15 -24.23 17.88
C PRO A 355 -24.28 -23.35 16.63
N SER A 356 -24.48 -22.03 16.79
CA SER A 356 -24.62 -21.06 15.69
C SER A 356 -23.33 -20.31 15.35
N ALA A 357 -22.19 -20.65 15.96
CA ALA A 357 -20.92 -20.01 15.64
C ALA A 357 -20.45 -20.43 14.24
N SER A 358 -20.01 -19.45 13.44
CA SER A 358 -19.47 -19.69 12.10
C SER A 358 -18.06 -20.29 12.12
N GLY A 359 -17.42 -20.26 13.29
CA GLY A 359 -16.10 -20.82 13.55
C GLY A 359 -15.59 -20.36 14.91
N PHE A 360 -14.44 -20.87 15.32
CA PHE A 360 -13.80 -20.52 16.59
C PHE A 360 -12.33 -20.23 16.37
N VAL A 361 -11.81 -19.23 17.08
CA VAL A 361 -10.37 -19.04 17.23
C VAL A 361 -9.98 -19.47 18.63
N VAL A 362 -9.05 -20.40 18.73
CA VAL A 362 -8.50 -20.89 19.98
C VAL A 362 -7.12 -20.27 20.17
N VAL A 363 -6.93 -19.58 21.29
CA VAL A 363 -5.64 -19.05 21.71
C VAL A 363 -4.85 -20.19 22.33
N SER A 364 -3.80 -20.61 21.64
CA SER A 364 -2.93 -21.71 22.05
C SER A 364 -2.20 -21.36 23.34
N SER A 365 -2.12 -22.32 24.28
CA SER A 365 -1.35 -22.15 25.51
C SER A 365 0.14 -22.39 25.23
N GLY A 366 0.80 -21.39 24.63
CA GLY A 366 2.16 -21.49 24.09
C GLY A 366 2.18 -22.02 22.65
N SER A 367 3.36 -22.41 22.17
CA SER A 367 3.57 -22.75 20.75
C SER A 367 3.08 -24.14 20.35
N ASN A 368 2.46 -24.92 21.25
CA ASN A 368 1.94 -26.25 20.92
C ASN A 368 0.64 -26.57 21.67
N SER A 369 -0.44 -26.73 20.91
CA SER A 369 -1.80 -27.08 21.36
C SER A 369 -2.22 -28.49 20.90
N THR A 370 -1.28 -29.36 20.53
CA THR A 370 -1.59 -30.74 20.09
C THR A 370 -2.32 -31.58 21.14
N LEU A 371 -2.32 -31.16 22.41
CA LEU A 371 -3.03 -31.77 23.53
C LEU A 371 -4.38 -31.10 23.87
N SER A 372 -4.78 -30.03 23.18
CA SER A 372 -6.03 -29.32 23.45
C SER A 372 -7.24 -30.25 23.46
N SER A 373 -8.19 -30.01 24.35
CA SER A 373 -9.49 -30.70 24.37
C SER A 373 -10.46 -30.16 23.32
N VAL A 374 -10.13 -29.02 22.70
CA VAL A 374 -10.94 -28.33 21.68
C VAL A 374 -10.61 -28.89 20.30
N ARG A 375 -11.18 -30.05 19.95
CA ARG A 375 -10.88 -30.75 18.67
C ARG A 375 -12.06 -31.03 17.77
N ASN A 376 -13.26 -31.05 18.33
CA ASN A 376 -14.43 -31.60 17.64
C ASN A 376 -15.58 -30.60 17.74
N SER A 377 -15.77 -29.85 16.67
CA SER A 377 -16.88 -28.92 16.49
C SER A 377 -17.43 -29.12 15.07
N SER A 378 -18.73 -28.91 14.90
CA SER A 378 -19.34 -28.78 13.57
C SER A 378 -18.83 -27.56 12.81
N SER A 379 -18.24 -26.60 13.53
CA SER A 379 -17.70 -25.36 12.98
C SER A 379 -16.17 -25.41 12.91
N PRO A 380 -15.55 -24.70 11.95
CA PRO A 380 -14.09 -24.61 11.82
C PRO A 380 -13.42 -24.08 13.10
N ILE A 381 -12.28 -24.68 13.46
CA ILE A 381 -11.47 -24.25 14.61
C ILE A 381 -10.09 -23.82 14.10
N VAL A 382 -9.73 -22.57 14.37
CA VAL A 382 -8.41 -22.00 14.06
C VAL A 382 -7.63 -21.84 15.35
N PHE A 383 -6.40 -22.36 15.41
CA PHE A 383 -5.49 -22.19 16.53
C PHE A 383 -4.49 -21.08 16.21
N ALA A 384 -4.42 -20.07 17.07
CA ALA A 384 -3.52 -18.93 16.96
C ALA A 384 -2.76 -18.75 18.28
N GLU A 385 -1.56 -18.19 18.24
CA GLU A 385 -0.78 -17.86 19.43
C GLU A 385 -0.93 -16.38 19.76
N ALA A 386 -1.21 -16.05 21.03
CA ALA A 386 -1.20 -14.67 21.51
C ALA A 386 0.21 -14.29 21.98
N GLY A 387 0.65 -13.07 21.69
CA GLY A 387 1.92 -12.55 22.18
C GLY A 387 2.46 -11.41 21.32
N ALA A 388 3.47 -10.73 21.85
CA ALA A 388 4.14 -9.61 21.19
C ALA A 388 5.12 -10.06 20.09
N ASN A 389 5.52 -11.34 20.08
CA ASN A 389 6.47 -11.92 19.13
C ASN A 389 5.73 -12.64 17.99
N LEU A 390 6.26 -12.54 16.76
CA LEU A 390 5.76 -13.28 15.60
C LEU A 390 6.15 -14.76 15.68
N HIS A 391 5.43 -15.53 16.48
CA HIS A 391 5.56 -16.99 16.49
C HIS A 391 4.71 -17.62 15.39
N TYR A 392 5.24 -18.68 14.79
CA TYR A 392 4.53 -19.46 13.78
C TYR A 392 3.82 -20.63 14.46
N VAL A 393 2.51 -20.74 14.25
CA VAL A 393 1.74 -21.93 14.61
C VAL A 393 1.62 -22.82 13.38
N GLY A 394 2.30 -23.97 13.39
CA GLY A 394 2.30 -24.94 12.29
C GLY A 394 1.23 -26.02 12.42
N LYS A 395 1.13 -26.89 11.40
CA LYS A 395 0.19 -28.02 11.39
C LYS A 395 0.53 -29.03 12.50
N GLU A 396 1.80 -29.15 12.82
CA GLU A 396 2.40 -29.97 13.87
C GLU A 396 2.10 -29.47 15.27
N ASP A 397 1.70 -28.20 15.41
CA ASP A 397 1.43 -27.56 16.70
C ASP A 397 -0.05 -27.62 17.10
N VAL A 398 -0.92 -28.10 16.19
CA VAL A 398 -2.37 -28.06 16.37
C VAL A 398 -2.97 -29.46 16.24
N PRO A 399 -4.15 -29.72 16.83
CA PRO A 399 -4.82 -31.00 16.66
C PRO A 399 -5.10 -31.35 15.18
N SER A 400 -5.16 -32.65 14.87
CA SER A 400 -5.64 -33.11 13.56
C SER A 400 -7.04 -32.55 13.28
N ASN A 401 -7.33 -32.20 12.02
CA ASN A 401 -8.60 -31.60 11.62
C ASN A 401 -8.91 -30.25 12.29
N THR A 402 -7.91 -29.43 12.62
CA THR A 402 -8.09 -28.00 12.94
C THR A 402 -7.28 -27.14 11.96
N ILE A 403 -7.22 -25.82 12.13
CA ILE A 403 -6.54 -24.91 11.20
C ILE A 403 -5.45 -24.18 11.97
N PRO A 404 -4.17 -24.30 11.60
CA PRO A 404 -3.13 -23.44 12.16
C PRO A 404 -3.27 -22.02 11.60
N ALA A 405 -3.09 -21.00 12.43
CA ALA A 405 -3.17 -19.60 12.00
C ALA A 405 -1.87 -19.05 11.38
N GLY A 406 -0.80 -19.85 11.40
CA GLY A 406 0.53 -19.40 11.00
C GLY A 406 1.03 -18.26 11.88
N TYR A 407 1.31 -17.12 11.26
CA TYR A 407 1.77 -15.90 11.94
C TYR A 407 0.64 -14.94 12.38
N LEU A 408 -0.62 -15.31 12.14
CA LEU A 408 -1.74 -14.45 12.49
C LEU A 408 -2.03 -14.53 13.99
N SER A 409 -2.12 -13.37 14.63
CA SER A 409 -2.63 -13.26 16.00
C SER A 409 -4.08 -13.76 16.09
N PRO A 410 -4.61 -14.02 17.31
CA PRO A 410 -6.00 -14.43 17.47
C PRO A 410 -7.00 -13.44 16.86
N VAL A 411 -6.74 -12.13 16.95
CA VAL A 411 -7.59 -11.09 16.36
C VAL A 411 -7.52 -11.13 14.83
N LYS A 412 -6.31 -11.24 14.25
CA LYS A 412 -6.16 -11.34 12.79
C LYS A 412 -6.82 -12.61 12.25
N ALA A 413 -6.65 -13.73 12.94
CA ALA A 413 -7.28 -14.99 12.60
C ALA A 413 -8.81 -14.92 12.70
N GLN A 414 -9.33 -14.26 13.73
CA GLN A 414 -10.77 -14.03 13.90
C GLN A 414 -11.34 -13.23 12.75
N ILE A 415 -10.68 -12.13 12.35
CA ILE A 415 -11.13 -11.30 11.23
C ILE A 415 -11.08 -12.07 9.91
N LEU A 416 -10.00 -12.79 9.62
CA LEU A 416 -9.90 -13.59 8.39
C LEU A 416 -11.00 -14.67 8.33
N LEU A 417 -11.23 -15.40 9.43
CA LEU A 417 -12.28 -16.40 9.50
C LEU A 417 -13.68 -15.77 9.40
N SER A 418 -13.88 -14.58 9.96
CA SER A 418 -15.13 -13.83 9.85
C SER A 418 -15.36 -13.37 8.40
N VAL A 419 -14.34 -12.88 7.70
CA VAL A 419 -14.46 -12.50 6.28
C VAL A 419 -14.77 -13.71 5.42
N ALA A 420 -14.11 -14.84 5.66
CA ALA A 420 -14.37 -16.09 4.97
C ALA A 420 -15.82 -16.56 5.16
N ALA A 421 -16.29 -16.61 6.42
CA ALA A 421 -17.65 -17.03 6.75
C ALA A 421 -18.73 -16.10 6.17
N ALA A 422 -18.52 -14.78 6.25
CA ALA A 422 -19.42 -13.77 5.67
C ALA A 422 -19.60 -13.95 4.15
N ASN A 423 -18.60 -14.53 3.49
CA ASN A 423 -18.54 -14.76 2.05
C ASN A 423 -18.78 -16.23 1.67
N GLY A 424 -19.34 -17.03 2.58
CA GLY A 424 -19.74 -18.42 2.31
C GLY A 424 -18.59 -19.43 2.24
N VAL A 425 -17.37 -19.05 2.61
CA VAL A 425 -16.24 -19.97 2.70
C VAL A 425 -16.24 -20.61 4.08
N THR A 426 -16.83 -21.81 4.16
CA THR A 426 -16.97 -22.56 5.42
C THR A 426 -16.30 -23.94 5.38
N ASP A 427 -15.94 -24.44 4.19
CA ASP A 427 -15.25 -25.71 4.04
C ASP A 427 -13.84 -25.67 4.64
N GLN A 428 -13.50 -26.69 5.42
CA GLN A 428 -12.25 -26.72 6.16
C GLN A 428 -11.01 -26.74 5.25
N LYS A 429 -11.05 -27.41 4.09
CA LYS A 429 -9.91 -27.47 3.19
C LYS A 429 -9.69 -26.11 2.51
N ALA A 430 -10.77 -25.45 2.11
CA ALA A 430 -10.74 -24.08 1.60
C ALA A 430 -10.18 -23.13 2.67
N LEU A 431 -10.72 -23.18 3.89
CA LEU A 431 -10.25 -22.34 4.99
C LEU A 431 -8.77 -22.58 5.30
N ARG A 432 -8.29 -23.82 5.33
CA ARG A 432 -6.86 -24.12 5.52
C ARG A 432 -5.95 -23.48 4.47
N SER A 433 -6.44 -23.26 3.25
CA SER A 433 -5.66 -22.56 2.20
C SER A 433 -5.59 -21.04 2.38
N LEU A 434 -6.41 -20.47 3.26
CA LEU A 434 -6.42 -19.03 3.55
C LEU A 434 -5.38 -18.62 4.59
N PHE A 435 -5.04 -19.53 5.50
CA PHE A 435 -4.11 -19.25 6.59
C PHE A 435 -2.66 -19.58 6.16
N PRO A 436 -1.70 -18.71 6.50
CA PRO A 436 -0.29 -18.84 6.09
C PRO A 436 0.48 -19.94 6.84
#